data_AF-A0A445DYS5-F1
#
_entry.id   AF-A0A445DYS5-F1
#
_cell.length_a   1.000
_cell.length_b   1.000
_cell.length_c   1.000
_cell.angle_alpha   90.00
_cell.angle_beta   90.00
_cell.angle_gamma   90.00
#
_symmetry.space_group_name_H-M   'P 1'
#
loop_
_entity.id
_entity.type
_entity.pdbx_description
1 polymer ?
#
loop_
_entity_poly.entity_id
_entity_poly.type
_entity_poly.pdbx_seq_one_letter_code
_entity_poly.pdbx_strand_id
1 'polypeptide(L)'
;MIDLIGESSHNQIGNVSAEKMDELLVDSDDNDVEDLLLNNTGSIGRVNFVGLSVDAAKKYVFSDLDVAYAFYNAFGRVNRFSIRKFKVG
;
A
#
# COMPACT_ATOMS: atom_id res chain seq x y z
N MET A 1 -46.51 -0.03 -23.57
CA MET A 1 -45.22 -0.48 -24.11
C MET A 1 -44.15 0.09 -23.20
N ILE A 2 -43.58 -0.79 -22.34
CA ILE A 2 -42.24 -0.78 -21.66
C ILE A 2 -41.71 0.52 -21.03
N ASP A 3 -41.10 0.55 -19.86
CA ASP A 3 -41.09 -0.32 -18.67
C ASP A 3 -40.38 0.48 -17.55
N LEU A 4 -40.83 0.21 -16.33
CA LEU A 4 -40.10 0.24 -15.05
C LEU A 4 -39.02 1.32 -14.79
N ILE A 5 -39.37 2.20 -13.84
CA ILE A 5 -38.48 3.05 -13.06
C ILE A 5 -37.40 2.16 -12.42
N GLY A 6 -36.17 2.27 -12.91
CA GLY A 6 -35.02 1.65 -12.27
C GLY A 6 -34.72 2.38 -10.96
N GLU A 7 -35.09 1.78 -9.84
CA GLU A 7 -34.67 2.18 -8.51
C GLU A 7 -33.13 2.17 -8.44
N SER A 8 -32.53 3.35 -8.44
CA SER A 8 -31.11 3.50 -8.08
C SER A 8 -31.03 3.55 -6.55
N SER A 9 -30.97 2.36 -5.96
CA SER A 9 -30.65 2.20 -4.54
C SER A 9 -29.21 2.61 -4.29
N HIS A 10 -29.06 3.73 -3.59
CA HIS A 10 -28.14 3.97 -2.48
C HIS A 10 -26.72 3.41 -2.64
N ASN A 11 -25.75 4.31 -2.81
CA ASN A 11 -24.46 4.27 -2.11
C ASN A 11 -23.96 5.70 -1.99
N GLN A 12 -24.48 6.42 -0.99
CA GLN A 12 -23.78 7.59 -0.46
C GLN A 12 -22.47 7.07 0.13
N ILE A 13 -21.39 7.17 -0.65
CA ILE A 13 -20.04 7.00 -0.11
C ILE A 13 -19.84 8.21 0.79
N GLY A 14 -20.08 8.01 2.08
CA GLY A 14 -19.85 8.99 3.11
C GLY A 14 -18.41 9.47 3.01
N ASN A 15 -18.25 10.76 2.77
CA ASN A 15 -16.99 11.47 2.89
C ASN A 15 -16.50 11.28 4.34
N VAL A 16 -15.60 10.31 4.53
CA VAL A 16 -14.87 10.15 5.78
C VAL A 16 -13.96 11.36 5.91
N SER A 17 -14.34 12.27 6.80
CA SER A 17 -13.47 13.35 7.26
C SER A 17 -12.22 12.70 7.84
N ALA A 18 -11.11 12.76 7.10
CA ALA A 18 -9.82 12.32 7.58
C ALA A 18 -9.40 13.28 8.70
N GLU A 19 -9.66 12.88 9.94
CA GLU A 19 -9.14 13.55 11.11
C GLU A 19 -7.62 13.52 11.03
N LYS A 20 -7.05 14.71 10.90
CA LYS A 20 -5.63 14.99 10.74
C LYS A 20 -4.95 14.59 12.05
N MET A 21 -4.47 13.35 12.14
CA MET A 21 -3.57 12.97 13.20
C MET A 21 -2.25 13.69 12.95
N ASP A 22 -1.96 14.64 13.84
CA ASP A 22 -0.68 15.34 13.95
C ASP A 22 0.37 14.29 14.33
N GLU A 23 0.89 13.61 13.30
CA GLU A 23 1.95 12.62 13.44
C GLU A 23 3.24 13.41 13.63
N LEU A 24 3.71 13.42 14.88
CA LEU A 24 4.99 13.98 15.31
C LEU A 24 6.07 13.54 14.33
N LEU A 25 6.50 14.48 13.48
CA LEU A 25 7.63 14.32 12.58
C LEU A 25 8.89 14.19 13.43
N VAL A 26 9.18 12.97 13.87
CA VAL A 26 10.52 12.58 14.26
C VAL A 26 11.31 12.52 12.96
N ASP A 27 11.97 13.62 12.64
CA ASP A 27 13.06 13.65 11.67
C ASP A 27 14.17 12.72 12.20
N SER A 28 14.08 11.44 11.84
CA SER A 28 15.24 10.55 11.81
C SER A 28 15.82 10.64 10.39
N ASP A 29 16.52 11.75 10.18
CA ASP A 29 17.61 11.86 9.21
C ASP A 29 18.65 10.78 9.58
N ASP A 30 19.23 10.11 8.59
CA ASP A 30 20.03 8.86 8.70
C ASP A 30 19.25 7.54 8.84
N ASN A 31 18.26 7.26 7.98
CA ASN A 31 17.96 5.86 7.67
C ASN A 31 18.80 5.45 6.45
N ASP A 32 19.88 4.73 6.73
CA ASP A 32 20.82 4.18 5.76
C ASP A 32 20.08 3.66 4.53
N VAL A 33 20.34 4.28 3.38
CA VAL A 33 19.72 3.92 2.09
C VAL A 33 19.92 2.42 1.76
N GLU A 34 20.96 1.79 2.33
CA GLU A 34 21.20 0.35 2.24
C GLU A 34 20.11 -0.51 2.90
N ASP A 35 19.50 -0.07 4.01
CA ASP A 35 18.47 -0.85 4.72
C ASP A 35 17.11 -0.83 3.99
N LEU A 36 16.90 0.14 3.10
CA LEU A 36 15.70 0.26 2.27
C LEU A 36 15.83 -0.46 0.92
N LEU A 37 17.02 -0.95 0.57
CA LEU A 37 17.27 -1.70 -0.65
C LEU A 37 16.91 -3.18 -0.45
N LEU A 38 15.96 -3.68 -1.23
CA LEU A 38 15.55 -5.07 -1.24
C LEU A 38 16.01 -5.75 -2.54
N ASN A 39 17.06 -6.56 -2.42
CA ASN A 39 17.75 -7.19 -3.56
C ASN A 39 17.21 -8.59 -3.88
N ASN A 40 16.39 -9.16 -3.00
CA ASN A 40 15.82 -10.49 -3.12
C ASN A 40 14.54 -10.59 -2.28
N THR A 41 13.60 -11.42 -2.72
CA THR A 41 12.39 -11.80 -1.98
C THR A 41 12.69 -12.32 -0.56
N GLY A 42 13.82 -13.01 -0.35
CA GLY A 42 14.22 -13.48 0.99
C GLY A 42 14.41 -12.37 2.02
N SER A 43 14.80 -11.17 1.57
CA SER A 43 15.04 -10.00 2.43
C SER A 43 13.74 -9.41 2.97
N ILE A 44 12.61 -9.65 2.30
CA ILE A 44 11.28 -9.10 2.66
C ILE A 44 10.83 -9.61 4.03
N GLY A 45 11.22 -10.82 4.42
CA GLY A 45 10.89 -11.38 5.74
C GLY A 45 11.48 -10.60 6.92
N ARG A 46 12.47 -9.72 6.68
CA ARG A 46 13.07 -8.85 7.71
C ARG A 46 12.27 -7.56 7.91
N VAL A 47 11.35 -7.23 6.99
CA VAL A 47 10.55 -6.01 7.06
C VAL A 47 9.40 -6.20 8.05
N ASN A 48 9.31 -5.32 9.04
CA ASN A 48 8.14 -5.25 9.90
C ASN A 48 7.03 -4.43 9.23
N PHE A 49 5.99 -5.10 8.75
CA PHE A 49 4.86 -4.45 8.09
C PHE A 49 3.79 -3.91 9.06
N VAL A 50 3.84 -4.29 10.34
CA VAL A 50 2.85 -3.85 11.33
C VAL A 50 3.07 -2.38 11.64
N GLY A 51 2.07 -1.54 11.35
CA GLY A 51 2.17 -0.10 11.53
C GLY A 51 3.02 0.62 10.49
N LEU A 52 3.49 -0.08 9.45
CA LEU A 52 4.21 0.55 8.35
C LEU A 52 3.23 1.41 7.53
N SER A 53 3.45 2.71 7.49
CA SER A 53 2.62 3.62 6.70
C SER A 53 2.85 3.42 5.20
N VAL A 54 1.87 3.82 4.39
CA VAL A 54 1.98 3.77 2.93
C VAL A 54 3.14 4.64 2.43
N ASP A 55 3.36 5.80 3.05
CA ASP A 55 4.45 6.69 2.63
C ASP A 55 5.83 6.17 3.04
N ALA A 56 5.93 5.45 4.17
CA ALA A 56 7.15 4.71 4.51
C ALA A 56 7.40 3.54 3.55
N ALA A 57 6.35 2.79 3.18
CA ALA A 57 6.45 1.68 2.23
C ALA A 57 6.94 2.12 0.84
N LYS A 58 6.59 3.34 0.40
CA LYS A 58 7.05 3.91 -0.87
C LYS A 58 8.55 4.25 -0.90
N LYS A 59 9.20 4.38 0.26
CA LYS A 59 10.64 4.72 0.32
C LYS A 59 11.54 3.53 -0.03
N TYR A 60 11.02 2.30 0.02
CA TYR A 60 11.78 1.10 -0.33
C TYR A 60 12.18 1.09 -1.80
N VAL A 61 13.43 0.68 -2.05
CA VAL A 61 14.00 0.53 -3.39
C VAL A 61 14.16 -0.96 -3.68
N PHE A 62 13.73 -1.37 -4.87
CA PHE A 62 13.72 -2.78 -5.26
C PHE A 62 14.68 -3.02 -6.42
N SER A 63 15.38 -4.16 -6.40
CA SER A 63 16.24 -4.58 -7.51
C SER A 63 15.47 -4.84 -8.80
N ASP A 64 14.23 -5.32 -8.69
CA ASP A 64 13.39 -5.70 -9.80
C ASP A 64 11.89 -5.67 -9.44
N LEU A 65 11.06 -5.84 -10.47
CA LEU A 65 9.60 -5.82 -10.35
C LEU A 65 9.02 -7.02 -9.59
N ASP A 66 9.70 -8.17 -9.56
CA ASP A 66 9.24 -9.36 -8.85
C ASP A 66 9.43 -9.19 -7.34
N VAL A 67 10.55 -8.62 -6.92
CA VAL A 67 10.81 -8.24 -5.53
C VAL A 67 9.82 -7.17 -5.07
N ALA A 68 9.58 -6.14 -5.88
CA ALA A 68 8.57 -5.12 -5.58
C ALA A 68 7.16 -5.73 -5.43
N TYR A 69 6.76 -6.61 -6.34
CA TYR A 69 5.47 -7.29 -6.25
C TYR A 69 5.36 -8.14 -4.98
N ALA A 70 6.39 -8.93 -4.66
CA ALA A 70 6.38 -9.75 -3.46
C ALA A 70 6.28 -8.89 -2.19
N PHE A 71 6.96 -7.75 -2.15
CA PHE A 71 6.90 -6.81 -1.03
C PHE A 71 5.49 -6.25 -0.84
N TYR A 72 4.89 -5.68 -1.88
CA TYR A 72 3.55 -5.09 -1.78
C TYR A 72 2.45 -6.14 -1.55
N ASN A 73 2.65 -7.37 -2.01
CA ASN A 73 1.75 -8.48 -1.70
C ASN A 73 1.83 -8.88 -0.21
N ALA A 74 3.03 -8.91 0.38
CA ALA A 74 3.21 -9.16 1.81
C ALA A 74 2.64 -8.01 2.67
N PHE A 75 2.96 -6.76 2.29
CA PHE A 75 2.42 -5.56 2.92
C PHE A 75 0.89 -5.52 2.86
N GLY A 76 0.31 -5.84 1.70
CA GLY A 76 -1.14 -5.91 1.51
C GLY A 76 -1.81 -6.96 2.41
N ARG A 77 -1.21 -8.15 2.56
CA ARG A 77 -1.74 -9.18 3.46
C ARG A 77 -1.85 -8.70 4.91
N VAL A 78 -0.85 -7.97 5.39
CA VAL A 78 -0.87 -7.39 6.76
C VAL A 78 -1.90 -6.28 6.88
N ASN A 79 -2.07 -5.48 5.82
CA ASN A 79 -2.99 -4.34 5.77
C ASN A 79 -4.37 -4.66 5.16
N ARG A 80 -4.72 -5.94 5.01
CA ARG A 80 -6.00 -6.45 4.48
C ARG A 80 -6.39 -5.96 3.08
N PHE A 81 -5.42 -5.74 2.20
CA PHE A 81 -5.67 -5.52 0.77
C PHE A 81 -4.85 -6.46 -0.10
N SER A 82 -5.16 -6.51 -1.40
CA SER A 82 -4.44 -7.36 -2.36
C SER A 82 -4.05 -6.57 -3.60
N ILE A 83 -2.95 -6.95 -4.22
CA ILE A 83 -2.45 -6.36 -5.46
C ILE A 83 -2.40 -7.42 -6.57
N ARG A 84 -2.57 -6.97 -7.81
CA ARG A 84 -2.48 -7.82 -9.00
C ARG A 84 -1.52 -7.22 -10.01
N LYS A 85 -0.72 -8.06 -10.65
CA LYS A 85 0.07 -7.67 -11.82
C LYS A 85 -0.89 -7.44 -12.98
N PHE A 86 -0.72 -6.32 -13.67
CA PHE A 86 -1.44 -6.04 -14.92
C PHE A 86 -0.42 -5.90 -16.04
N LYS A 87 -0.63 -6.63 -17.15
CA LYS A 87 0.20 -6.49 -18.34
C LYS A 87 -0.45 -5.44 -19.24
N VAL A 88 0.25 -4.33 -19.48
CA VAL A 88 -0.15 -3.34 -20.48
C VAL A 88 0.38 -3.82 -21.83
N GLY A 89 -0.50 -3.87 -22.83
CA GLY A 89 -0.21 -4.26 -24.21
C GLY A 89 -0.18 -3.06 -25.14
#